data_AF-A0A5B0PMK5-F1
#
_entry.id   AF-A0A5B0PMK5-F1
#
_cell.length_a   1.000
_cell.length_b   1.000
_cell.length_c   1.000
_cell.angle_alpha   90.00
_cell.angle_beta   90.00
_cell.angle_gamma   90.00
#
_symmetry.space_group_name_H-M   'P 1'
#
loop_
_entity.id
_entity.type
_entity.pdbx_description
1 polymer ?
#
loop_
_entity_poly.entity_id
_entity_poly.type
_entity_poly.pdbx_seq_one_letter_code
_entity_poly.pdbx_strand_id
1 'polypeptide(L)'
;MWQSLANKTGVQFTIGTQQKEKLKGLDSRALEPKDQLFDGIIDIGSQARDQFIYELQHHKAVIGLGWPVQPSTALEALCVGTPFINPVWNGRRSQPDRSKWHSQHPYLARFDPPYVYNVQDHREDDVQAAIEQLLKSPLDKPFIPDEMKKEAYLNRVDQLVKFDWQSLALAQPPSSSN
;
A
#
# COMPACT_ATOMS: atom_id res chain seq x y z
N MET A 1 1.97 19.09 7.45
CA MET A 1 1.93 18.37 6.16
C MET A 1 0.50 18.14 5.70
N TRP A 2 -0.30 17.27 6.34
CA TRP A 2 -1.63 16.87 5.86
C TRP A 2 -2.62 18.02 5.63
N GLN A 3 -2.78 18.95 6.59
CA GLN A 3 -3.59 20.16 6.38
C GLN A 3 -3.10 21.01 5.20
N SER A 4 -1.78 21.11 4.98
CA SER A 4 -1.23 21.85 3.84
C SER A 4 -1.57 21.17 2.53
N LEU A 5 -1.39 19.85 2.44
CA LEU A 5 -1.79 19.07 1.27
C LEU A 5 -3.28 19.19 0.99
N ALA A 6 -4.13 19.10 2.01
CA ALA A 6 -5.58 19.26 1.88
C ALA A 6 -5.95 20.64 1.31
N ASN A 7 -5.32 21.70 1.81
CA ASN A 7 -5.54 23.06 1.30
C ASN A 7 -5.07 23.23 -0.16
N LYS A 8 -3.97 22.58 -0.55
CA LYS A 8 -3.39 22.70 -1.90
C LYS A 8 -4.15 21.88 -2.95
N THR A 9 -4.60 20.69 -2.61
CA THR A 9 -5.20 19.74 -3.57
C THR A 9 -6.71 19.61 -3.44
N GLY A 10 -7.30 20.14 -2.37
CA GLY A 10 -8.73 20.03 -2.06
C GLY A 10 -9.16 18.63 -1.61
N VAL A 11 -8.22 17.71 -1.36
CA VAL A 11 -8.54 16.37 -0.86
C VAL A 11 -8.68 16.35 0.65
N GLN A 12 -9.46 15.40 1.14
CA GLN A 12 -9.58 15.11 2.56
C GLN A 12 -8.84 13.82 2.88
N PHE A 13 -8.14 13.80 4.02
CA PHE A 13 -7.46 12.61 4.50
C PHE A 13 -8.24 11.96 5.62
N THR A 14 -8.31 10.63 5.59
CA THR A 14 -8.91 9.82 6.64
C THR A 14 -7.89 8.80 7.15
N ILE A 15 -8.06 8.34 8.38
CA ILE A 15 -7.31 7.23 8.98
C ILE A 15 -8.26 6.39 9.82
N GLY A 16 -8.02 5.09 9.93
CA GLY A 16 -8.72 4.23 10.88
C GLY A 16 -7.81 3.89 12.05
N THR A 17 -8.11 4.40 13.25
CA THR A 17 -7.39 3.98 14.46
C THR A 17 -8.29 3.24 15.46
N GLN A 18 -7.69 2.40 16.30
CA GLN A 18 -8.37 1.88 17.49
C GLN A 18 -8.44 2.92 18.62
N GLN A 19 -7.70 4.02 18.51
CA GLN A 19 -7.67 5.07 19.52
C GLN A 19 -9.00 5.83 19.56
N LYS A 20 -9.68 6.04 18.42
CA LYS A 20 -10.97 6.74 18.38
C LYS A 20 -11.98 6.26 19.40
N GLU A 21 -12.14 4.94 19.53
CA GLU A 21 -13.06 4.36 20.53
C GLU A 21 -12.51 4.47 21.95
N LYS A 22 -11.19 4.28 22.15
CA LYS A 22 -10.54 4.40 23.47
C LYS A 22 -10.53 5.83 24.01
N LEU A 23 -10.47 6.82 23.12
CA LEU A 23 -10.37 8.24 23.42
C LEU A 23 -11.73 8.95 23.41
N LYS A 24 -12.81 8.20 23.15
CA LYS A 24 -14.17 8.73 23.08
C LYS A 24 -14.58 9.35 24.43
N GLY A 25 -14.93 10.64 24.41
CA GLY A 25 -15.35 11.39 25.60
C GLY A 25 -14.21 11.99 26.42
N LEU A 26 -12.94 11.79 26.03
CA LEU A 26 -11.80 12.51 26.59
C LEU A 26 -11.62 13.86 25.89
N ASP A 27 -11.26 14.90 26.66
CA ASP A 27 -10.91 16.19 26.07
C ASP A 27 -9.60 16.04 25.28
N SER A 28 -9.63 16.40 24.00
CA SER A 28 -8.46 16.49 23.11
C SER A 28 -7.26 17.21 23.74
N ARG A 29 -7.48 18.22 24.59
CA ARG A 29 -6.41 18.98 25.27
C ARG A 29 -5.73 18.22 26.40
N ALA A 30 -6.36 17.14 26.88
CA ALA A 30 -5.84 16.28 27.93
C ALA A 30 -5.11 15.04 27.39
N LEU A 31 -5.06 14.86 26.06
CA LEU A 31 -4.36 13.76 25.41
C LEU A 31 -2.86 14.02 25.39
N GLU A 32 -2.07 12.98 25.67
CA GLU A 32 -0.64 12.99 25.43
C GLU A 32 -0.34 13.30 23.95
N PRO A 33 0.75 14.01 23.61
CA PRO A 33 1.04 14.39 22.23
C PRO A 33 1.07 13.22 21.23
N LYS A 34 1.46 12.03 21.68
CA LYS A 34 1.48 10.80 20.86
C LYS A 34 0.08 10.25 20.52
N ASP A 35 -0.93 10.64 21.30
CA ASP A 35 -2.31 10.20 21.18
C ASP A 35 -3.18 11.26 20.48
N GLN A 36 -2.59 12.40 20.12
CA GLN A 36 -3.23 13.44 19.32
C GLN A 36 -3.07 13.12 17.83
N LEU A 37 -4.19 13.11 17.10
CA LEU A 37 -4.18 12.99 15.65
C LEU A 37 -3.67 14.28 15.01
N PHE A 38 -2.93 14.15 13.91
CA PHE A 38 -2.47 15.31 13.15
C PHE A 38 -3.64 16.11 12.53
N ASP A 39 -3.49 17.44 12.52
CA ASP A 39 -4.43 18.33 11.84
C ASP A 39 -4.61 17.98 10.35
N GLY A 40 -5.85 18.08 9.87
CA GLY A 40 -6.22 17.77 8.49
C GLY A 40 -6.46 16.28 8.21
N ILE A 41 -6.45 15.42 9.24
CA ILE A 41 -6.85 14.01 9.15
C ILE A 41 -8.15 13.78 9.93
N ILE A 42 -9.07 13.02 9.36
CA ILE A 42 -10.28 12.54 10.05
C ILE A 42 -10.09 11.09 10.47
N ASP A 43 -10.18 10.81 11.76
CA ASP A 43 -10.23 9.42 12.23
C ASP A 43 -11.63 8.84 11.99
N ILE A 44 -11.74 7.83 11.12
CA ILE A 44 -12.97 7.08 10.88
C ILE A 44 -13.13 5.91 11.87
N GLY A 45 -12.08 5.56 12.61
CA GLY A 45 -12.07 4.45 13.56
C GLY A 45 -11.79 3.11 12.90
N SER A 46 -11.66 2.06 13.73
CA SER A 46 -11.54 0.68 13.25
C SER A 46 -12.85 0.23 12.59
N GLN A 47 -12.74 -0.38 11.41
CA GLN A 47 -13.88 -0.84 10.64
C GLN A 47 -13.98 -2.37 10.65
N ALA A 48 -15.20 -2.90 10.53
CA ALA A 48 -15.41 -4.29 10.14
C ALA A 48 -15.01 -4.51 8.67
N ARG A 49 -14.74 -5.76 8.27
CA ARG A 49 -14.20 -6.08 6.94
C ARG A 49 -15.01 -5.48 5.79
N ASP A 50 -16.33 -5.66 5.78
CA ASP A 50 -17.16 -5.19 4.67
C ASP A 50 -17.19 -3.66 4.59
N GLN A 51 -17.26 -2.99 5.74
CA GLN A 51 -17.17 -1.53 5.80
C GLN A 51 -15.78 -1.04 5.37
N PHE A 52 -14.71 -1.74 5.75
CA PHE A 52 -13.36 -1.40 5.31
C PHE A 52 -13.22 -1.47 3.78
N ILE A 53 -13.72 -2.54 3.16
CA ILE A 53 -13.73 -2.66 1.69
C ILE A 53 -14.59 -1.57 1.05
N TYR A 54 -15.74 -1.23 1.65
CA TYR A 54 -16.56 -0.10 1.24
C TYR A 54 -15.77 1.21 1.29
N GLU A 55 -15.05 1.49 2.37
CA GLU A 55 -14.19 2.66 2.47
C GLU A 55 -13.15 2.66 1.35
N LEU A 56 -12.43 1.55 1.14
CA LEU A 56 -11.42 1.46 0.07
C LEU A 56 -12.00 1.88 -1.28
N GLN A 57 -13.16 1.35 -1.66
CA GLN A 57 -13.82 1.66 -2.93
C GLN A 57 -14.26 3.12 -3.07
N HIS A 58 -14.54 3.81 -1.95
CA HIS A 58 -15.03 5.19 -1.95
C HIS A 58 -13.92 6.23 -1.74
N HIS A 59 -12.69 5.79 -1.45
CA HIS A 59 -11.52 6.65 -1.38
C HIS A 59 -10.83 6.77 -2.74
N LYS A 60 -10.19 7.92 -2.98
CA LYS A 60 -9.46 8.18 -4.23
C LYS A 60 -8.13 7.43 -4.31
N ALA A 61 -7.51 7.16 -3.17
CA ALA A 61 -6.25 6.44 -3.06
C ALA A 61 -6.08 5.89 -1.64
N VAL A 62 -5.24 4.87 -1.49
CA VAL A 62 -4.64 4.48 -0.21
C VAL A 62 -3.22 5.02 -0.14
N ILE A 63 -2.86 5.67 0.97
CA ILE A 63 -1.51 6.20 1.19
C ILE A 63 -0.78 5.33 2.20
N GLY A 64 0.38 4.82 1.77
CA GLY A 64 1.28 4.13 2.67
C GLY A 64 1.96 5.07 3.66
N LEU A 65 2.10 4.64 4.91
CA LEU A 65 2.83 5.37 5.97
C LEU A 65 4.21 4.74 6.27
N GLY A 66 4.65 3.78 5.46
CA GLY A 66 5.89 3.02 5.63
C GLY A 66 5.71 1.71 6.39
N TRP A 67 5.00 1.70 7.53
CA TRP A 67 4.75 0.48 8.30
C TRP A 67 3.24 0.17 8.36
N PRO A 68 2.82 -1.12 8.28
CA PRO A 68 3.64 -2.32 8.08
C PRO A 68 4.17 -2.45 6.65
N VAL A 69 5.22 -3.28 6.47
CA VAL A 69 5.82 -3.59 5.16
C VAL A 69 5.00 -4.69 4.47
N GLN A 70 4.79 -4.54 3.16
CA GLN A 70 3.96 -5.41 2.31
C GLN A 70 2.55 -5.68 2.87
N PRO A 71 1.77 -4.62 3.19
CA PRO A 71 0.41 -4.80 3.69
C PRO A 71 -0.52 -5.35 2.60
N SER A 72 -1.39 -6.28 2.96
CA SER A 72 -2.45 -6.78 2.06
C SER A 72 -3.40 -5.68 1.59
N THR A 73 -3.63 -4.65 2.42
CA THR A 73 -4.51 -3.52 2.12
C THR A 73 -4.21 -2.85 0.77
N ALA A 74 -2.94 -2.71 0.41
CA ALA A 74 -2.57 -2.09 -0.86
C ALA A 74 -3.05 -2.92 -2.07
N LEU A 75 -3.04 -4.25 -1.94
CA LEU A 75 -3.56 -5.16 -2.96
C LEU A 75 -5.09 -5.18 -2.96
N GLU A 76 -5.73 -5.20 -1.79
CA GLU A 76 -7.19 -5.12 -1.65
C GLU A 76 -7.76 -3.84 -2.26
N ALA A 77 -7.06 -2.70 -2.09
CA ALA A 77 -7.42 -1.43 -2.70
C ALA A 77 -7.44 -1.52 -4.23
N LEU A 78 -6.39 -2.09 -4.84
CA LEU A 78 -6.31 -2.28 -6.28
C LEU A 78 -7.46 -3.18 -6.80
N CYS A 79 -7.82 -4.22 -6.05
CA CYS A 79 -8.94 -5.12 -6.36
C CYS A 79 -10.30 -4.40 -6.40
N VAL A 80 -10.45 -3.23 -5.77
CA VAL A 80 -11.69 -2.43 -5.81
C VAL A 80 -11.54 -1.12 -6.59
N GLY A 81 -10.45 -0.95 -7.35
CA GLY A 81 -10.23 0.20 -8.21
C GLY A 81 -9.59 1.40 -7.52
N THR A 82 -8.96 1.21 -6.36
CA THR A 82 -8.35 2.28 -5.56
C THR A 82 -6.81 2.20 -5.66
N PRO A 83 -6.15 3.20 -6.26
CA PRO A 83 -4.70 3.26 -6.38
C PRO A 83 -3.98 3.28 -5.04
N PHE A 84 -2.71 2.88 -5.06
CA PHE A 84 -1.83 2.93 -3.90
C PHE A 84 -0.70 3.96 -4.08
N ILE A 85 -0.53 4.87 -3.12
CA ILE A 85 0.65 5.72 -3.01
C ILE A 85 1.67 4.99 -2.13
N ASN A 86 2.75 4.52 -2.75
CA ASN A 86 3.78 3.67 -2.12
C ASN A 86 5.00 4.51 -1.72
N PRO A 87 5.30 4.67 -0.42
CA PRO A 87 6.53 5.30 0.03
C PRO A 87 7.76 4.47 -0.34
N VAL A 88 8.77 5.14 -0.89
CA VAL A 88 10.08 4.59 -1.18
C VAL A 88 11.10 5.32 -0.31
N TRP A 89 11.66 4.63 0.66
CA TRP A 89 12.66 5.17 1.58
C TRP A 89 14.01 5.39 0.90
N ASN A 90 14.41 4.46 0.04
CA ASN A 90 15.71 4.50 -0.61
C ASN A 90 15.67 3.97 -2.05
N GLY A 91 16.48 4.58 -2.92
CA GLY A 91 16.73 4.14 -4.30
C GLY A 91 15.89 4.84 -5.38
N ARG A 92 14.71 5.39 -5.09
CA ARG A 92 13.79 5.91 -6.12
C ARG A 92 14.43 6.90 -7.11
N ARG A 93 15.28 7.79 -6.60
CA ARG A 93 15.88 8.90 -7.39
C ARG A 93 17.29 8.58 -7.90
N SER A 94 17.97 7.60 -7.31
CA SER A 94 19.38 7.30 -7.58
C SER A 94 19.57 5.96 -8.30
N GLN A 95 18.59 5.06 -8.21
CA GLN A 95 18.66 3.70 -8.73
C GLN A 95 17.53 3.49 -9.75
N PRO A 96 17.84 3.30 -11.04
CA PRO A 96 16.79 3.04 -12.05
C PRO A 96 16.16 1.66 -11.90
N ASP A 97 16.91 0.70 -11.34
CA ASP A 97 16.44 -0.65 -11.06
C ASP A 97 15.60 -0.68 -9.78
N ARG A 98 14.28 -0.85 -9.94
CA ARG A 98 13.30 -0.86 -8.84
C ARG A 98 13.44 -2.06 -7.91
N SER A 99 14.10 -3.14 -8.33
CA SER A 99 14.35 -4.30 -7.45
C SER A 99 15.29 -3.96 -6.29
N LYS A 100 16.05 -2.86 -6.42
CA LYS A 100 16.98 -2.36 -5.40
C LYS A 100 16.36 -1.28 -4.50
N TRP A 101 15.10 -0.93 -4.74
CA TRP A 101 14.41 0.07 -3.93
C TRP A 101 14.02 -0.52 -2.58
N HIS A 102 14.22 0.27 -1.54
CA HIS A 102 13.61 0.01 -0.24
C HIS A 102 12.30 0.80 -0.21
N SER A 103 11.17 0.10 -0.26
CA SER A 103 9.83 0.69 -0.27
C SER A 103 8.86 -0.09 0.60
N GLN A 104 7.74 0.55 0.98
CA GLN A 104 6.73 -0.11 1.80
C GLN A 104 6.20 -1.39 1.16
N HIS A 105 5.99 -1.38 -0.16
CA HIS A 105 5.53 -2.55 -0.88
C HIS A 105 6.41 -2.85 -2.10
N PRO A 106 7.56 -3.55 -1.95
CA PRO A 106 8.52 -3.80 -3.04
C PRO A 106 7.90 -4.51 -4.24
N TYR A 107 7.00 -5.46 -4.02
CA TYR A 107 6.25 -6.11 -5.09
C TYR A 107 5.41 -5.13 -5.92
N LEU A 108 4.79 -4.13 -5.28
CA LEU A 108 3.96 -3.15 -5.96
C LEU A 108 4.78 -2.02 -6.59
N ALA A 109 6.01 -1.79 -6.12
CA ALA A 109 6.88 -0.75 -6.64
C ALA A 109 7.21 -0.90 -8.14
N ARG A 110 7.10 -2.12 -8.68
CA ARG A 110 7.29 -2.39 -10.11
C ARG A 110 6.14 -1.86 -11.00
N PHE A 111 4.99 -1.54 -10.42
CA PHE A 111 3.87 -0.95 -11.15
C PHE A 111 3.98 0.57 -11.17
N ASP A 112 3.31 1.17 -12.16
CA ASP A 112 3.26 2.60 -12.40
C ASP A 112 1.83 3.13 -12.23
N PRO A 113 1.65 4.47 -12.23
CA PRO A 113 0.33 5.07 -12.40
C PRO A 113 -0.38 4.48 -13.64
N PRO A 114 -1.72 4.27 -13.57
CA PRO A 114 -2.62 4.74 -12.52
C PRO A 114 -2.74 3.81 -11.31
N TYR A 115 -2.03 2.67 -11.25
CA TYR A 115 -2.17 1.68 -10.18
C TYR A 115 -1.37 2.06 -8.93
N VAL A 116 -0.08 2.34 -9.11
CA VAL A 116 0.85 2.60 -8.01
C VAL A 116 1.64 3.86 -8.25
N TYR A 117 1.57 4.78 -7.30
CA TYR A 117 2.30 6.03 -7.29
C TYR A 117 3.46 5.91 -6.32
N ASN A 118 4.65 5.57 -6.82
CA ASN A 118 5.85 5.50 -6.00
C ASN A 118 6.33 6.92 -5.67
N VAL A 119 6.43 7.26 -4.38
CA VAL A 119 6.85 8.58 -3.90
C VAL A 119 8.10 8.46 -3.04
N GLN A 120 9.00 9.44 -3.07
CA GLN A 120 10.13 9.45 -2.15
C GLN A 120 9.62 9.77 -0.75
N ASP A 121 10.01 8.98 0.25
CA ASP A 121 9.62 9.24 1.64
C ASP A 121 10.11 10.61 2.14
N HIS A 122 9.38 11.19 3.08
CA HIS A 122 9.62 12.52 3.67
C HIS A 122 9.67 13.68 2.67
N ARG A 123 9.08 13.52 1.47
CA ARG A 123 8.97 14.60 0.47
C ARG A 123 7.53 14.97 0.18
N GLU A 124 7.06 16.06 0.79
CA GLU A 124 5.70 16.57 0.58
C GLU A 124 5.39 16.84 -0.91
N ASP A 125 6.34 17.40 -1.66
CA ASP A 125 6.16 17.68 -3.09
C ASP A 125 5.90 16.42 -3.92
N ASP A 126 6.55 15.31 -3.59
CA ASP A 126 6.37 14.04 -4.31
C ASP A 126 4.97 13.47 -4.03
N VAL A 127 4.48 13.61 -2.80
CA VAL A 127 3.11 13.21 -2.41
C VAL A 127 2.09 14.12 -3.08
N GLN A 128 2.30 15.43 -3.08
CA GLN A 128 1.43 16.39 -3.74
C GLN A 128 1.31 16.09 -5.25
N ALA A 129 2.44 15.89 -5.94
CA ALA A 129 2.46 15.57 -7.36
C ALA A 129 1.73 14.24 -7.66
N ALA A 130 1.88 13.23 -6.81
CA ALA A 130 1.15 11.98 -6.94
C ALA A 130 -0.36 12.17 -6.79
N ILE A 131 -0.81 12.96 -5.80
CA ILE A 131 -2.23 13.28 -5.60
C ILE A 131 -2.77 14.03 -6.83
N GLU A 132 -2.08 15.06 -7.30
CA GLU A 132 -2.50 15.84 -8.46
C GLU A 132 -2.59 14.99 -9.73
N GLN A 133 -1.64 14.08 -9.95
CA GLN A 133 -1.67 13.14 -11.07
C GLN A 133 -2.82 12.16 -10.95
N LEU A 134 -3.05 11.61 -9.75
CA LEU A 134 -4.15 10.70 -9.47
C LEU A 134 -5.52 11.34 -9.70
N LEU A 135 -5.70 12.61 -9.32
CA LEU A 135 -6.93 13.34 -9.58
C LEU A 135 -7.17 13.61 -11.07
N LYS A 136 -6.10 13.75 -11.87
CA LYS A 136 -6.18 13.91 -13.34
C LYS A 136 -6.40 12.59 -14.07
N SER A 137 -5.99 11.47 -13.49
CA SER A 137 -6.03 10.14 -14.10
C SER A 137 -6.48 9.10 -13.08
N PRO A 138 -7.78 9.11 -12.72
CA PRO A 138 -8.33 8.13 -11.80
C PRO A 138 -8.23 6.71 -12.38
N LEU A 139 -8.14 5.72 -11.51
CA LEU A 139 -8.18 4.32 -11.92
C LEU A 139 -9.63 3.91 -12.18
N ASP A 140 -9.97 3.74 -13.46
CA ASP A 140 -11.37 3.49 -13.87
C ASP A 140 -11.87 2.06 -13.62
N LYS A 141 -10.95 1.11 -13.36
CA LYS A 141 -11.27 -0.32 -13.23
C LYS A 141 -10.42 -1.00 -12.16
N PRO A 142 -10.98 -1.98 -11.44
CA PRO A 142 -10.21 -2.90 -10.61
C PRO A 142 -8.99 -3.48 -11.31
N PHE A 143 -7.91 -3.64 -10.56
CA PHE A 143 -6.66 -4.21 -11.04
C PHE A 143 -6.22 -5.35 -10.12
N ILE A 144 -6.00 -6.51 -10.73
CA ILE A 144 -5.39 -7.68 -10.08
C ILE A 144 -4.23 -8.10 -10.97
N PRO A 145 -2.97 -8.07 -10.47
CA PRO A 145 -1.82 -8.58 -11.22
C PRO A 145 -2.08 -9.99 -11.76
N ASP A 146 -1.63 -10.27 -12.99
CA ASP A 146 -1.97 -11.52 -13.67
C ASP A 146 -1.60 -12.77 -12.88
N GLU A 147 -0.45 -12.77 -12.22
CA GLU A 147 -0.01 -13.90 -11.41
C GLU A 147 -0.79 -14.05 -10.08
N MET A 148 -1.47 -13.00 -9.65
CA MET A 148 -2.32 -12.97 -8.46
C MET A 148 -3.77 -13.34 -8.77
N LYS A 149 -4.15 -13.43 -10.05
CA LYS A 149 -5.47 -13.95 -10.44
C LYS A 149 -5.62 -15.40 -9.97
N LYS A 150 -6.85 -15.77 -9.64
CA LYS A 150 -7.19 -17.08 -9.07
C LYS A 150 -6.64 -18.22 -9.91
N GLU A 151 -6.80 -18.17 -11.22
CA GLU A 151 -6.39 -19.21 -12.16
C GLU A 151 -4.86 -19.38 -12.17
N ALA A 152 -4.11 -18.27 -12.20
CA ALA A 152 -2.65 -18.29 -12.16
C ALA A 152 -2.13 -18.78 -10.81
N TYR A 153 -2.77 -18.39 -9.70
CA TYR A 153 -2.45 -18.90 -8.37
C TYR A 153 -2.69 -20.41 -8.27
N LEU A 154 -3.88 -20.88 -8.68
CA LEU A 154 -4.21 -22.30 -8.66
C LEU A 154 -3.27 -23.13 -9.54
N ASN A 155 -2.91 -22.63 -10.73
CA ASN A 155 -1.94 -23.30 -11.58
C ASN A 155 -0.56 -23.41 -10.92
N ARG A 156 -0.08 -22.36 -10.24
CA ARG A 156 1.20 -22.42 -9.51
C ARG A 156 1.17 -23.43 -8.37
N VAL A 157 0.07 -23.48 -7.61
CA VAL A 157 -0.12 -24.46 -6.53
C VAL A 157 -0.18 -25.88 -7.09
N ASP A 158 -0.91 -26.09 -8.19
CA ASP A 158 -1.01 -27.39 -8.86
C ASP A 158 0.37 -27.89 -9.31
N GLN A 159 1.16 -27.02 -9.95
CA GLN A 159 2.53 -27.31 -10.34
C GLN A 159 3.40 -27.63 -9.12
N LEU A 160 3.33 -26.83 -8.05
CA LEU A 160 4.09 -27.08 -6.83
C LEU A 160 3.77 -28.45 -6.21
N VAL A 161 2.50 -28.83 -6.18
CA VAL A 161 2.04 -30.08 -5.54
C VAL A 161 2.34 -31.31 -6.41
N LYS A 162 2.16 -31.22 -7.73
CA LYS A 162 2.33 -32.35 -8.65
C LYS A 162 3.77 -32.55 -9.13
N PHE A 163 4.62 -31.55 -8.95
CA PHE A 163 6.02 -31.66 -9.36
C PHE A 163 6.75 -32.72 -8.54
N ASP A 164 7.49 -33.60 -9.21
CA ASP A 164 8.30 -34.63 -8.55
C ASP A 164 9.60 -34.03 -7.99
N TRP A 165 9.50 -33.50 -6.78
CA TRP A 165 10.64 -32.96 -6.04
C TRP A 165 11.70 -34.00 -5.72
N GLN A 166 11.31 -35.27 -5.55
CA GLN A 166 12.25 -36.34 -5.22
C GLN A 166 13.16 -36.64 -6.40
N SER A 167 12.60 -36.79 -7.60
CA SER A 167 13.39 -36.96 -8.81
C SER A 167 14.31 -35.77 -9.07
N LEU A 168 13.85 -34.53 -8.84
CA LEU A 168 14.71 -33.35 -8.96
C LEU A 168 15.89 -33.38 -7.97
N ALA A 169 15.64 -33.74 -6.72
CA ALA A 169 16.68 -33.82 -5.69
C ALA A 169 17.73 -34.90 -6.02
N LEU A 170 17.30 -36.06 -6.51
CA LEU A 170 18.20 -37.15 -6.90
C LEU A 170 19.02 -36.84 -8.17
N ALA A 171 18.52 -35.96 -9.04
CA ALA A 171 19.21 -35.52 -10.25
C ALA A 171 20.27 -34.42 -10.00
N GLN A 172 20.26 -33.77 -8.83
CA GLN A 172 21.27 -32.77 -8.49
C GLN A 172 22.54 -33.46 -7.95
N PRO A 173 23.73 -33.19 -8.51
CA PRO A 173 24.98 -33.70 -7.93
C PRO A 173 25.15 -33.14 -6.50
N PRO A 174 25.77 -33.89 -5.58
CA PRO A 174 26.03 -33.40 -4.24
C PRO A 174 26.79 -32.08 -4.34
N SER A 175 26.27 -31.04 -3.69
CA SER A 175 26.92 -29.74 -3.60
C SER A 175 28.33 -29.93 -3.07
N SER A 176 29.34 -29.61 -3.88
CA SER A 176 30.72 -29.57 -3.42
C SER A 176 30.86 -28.45 -2.40
N SER A 177 30.86 -28.82 -1.12
CA SER A 177 31.23 -27.98 0.00
C SER A 177 32.71 -27.60 -0.12
N ASN A 178 32.97 -26.30 -0.29
CA ASN A 178 34.27 -25.67 0.03
C ASN A 178 34.20 -25.06 1.42
#